data_AF-A0A8G1H6X6-F1
#
_entry.id   AF-A0A8G1H6X6-F1
#
_cell.length_a   1.000
_cell.length_b   1.000
_cell.length_c   1.000
_cell.angle_alpha   90.00
_cell.angle_beta   90.00
_cell.angle_gamma   90.00
#
_symmetry.space_group_name_H-M   'P 1'
#
loop_
_entity.id
_entity.type
_entity.pdbx_description
1 polymer ?
#
loop_
_entity_poly.entity_id
_entity_poly.type
_entity_poly.pdbx_seq_one_letter_code
_entity_poly.pdbx_strand_id
1 'polypeptide(L)'
;MTESPCELFEQRGGLEIYIERVEGDQPRYHVEGQVDRLQSFWSLEKARLYCDVYAYVGGFREEKTGERGAPPTIAMAREDVLMAYYAAQPTMSIDWVAGFFDEDPAVIRRYINNLRQGTTNLPGYTGDSTDSTDR
;
A
#
# COMPACT_ATOMS: atom_id res chain seq x y z
N MET A 1 23.69 19.51 -8.44
CA MET A 1 22.91 18.40 -7.86
C MET A 1 21.59 19.01 -7.46
N THR A 2 20.60 18.95 -8.35
CA THR A 2 19.26 19.47 -8.08
C THR A 2 18.62 18.46 -7.13
N GLU A 3 18.40 18.84 -5.88
CA GLU A 3 17.49 18.07 -5.02
C GLU A 3 16.13 18.09 -5.72
N SER A 4 15.66 16.91 -6.15
CA SER A 4 14.32 16.81 -6.73
C SER A 4 13.31 17.15 -5.65
N PRO A 5 12.40 18.11 -5.88
CA PRO A 5 11.41 18.46 -4.87
C PRO A 5 10.48 17.26 -4.64
N CYS A 6 10.36 16.83 -3.38
CA CYS A 6 9.28 15.95 -2.94
C CYS A 6 8.05 16.82 -2.70
N GLU A 7 7.01 16.61 -3.49
CA GLU A 7 5.74 17.35 -3.40
C GLU A 7 4.67 16.46 -2.80
N LEU A 8 3.83 16.97 -1.90
CA LEU A 8 2.66 16.23 -1.41
C LEU A 8 1.72 15.96 -2.60
N PHE A 9 1.47 14.70 -2.89
CA PHE A 9 0.63 14.24 -4.00
C PHE A 9 -0.79 13.92 -3.55
N GLU A 10 -0.94 13.16 -2.46
CA GLU A 10 -2.25 12.70 -1.96
C GLU A 10 -2.17 12.40 -0.46
N GLN A 11 -3.27 12.59 0.27
CA GLN A 11 -3.44 12.04 1.62
C GLN A 11 -4.40 10.85 1.56
N ARG A 12 -3.98 9.70 2.09
CA ARG A 12 -4.76 8.46 2.05
C ARG A 12 -4.65 7.67 3.35
N GLY A 13 -5.78 7.33 3.96
CA GLY A 13 -5.81 6.46 5.14
C GLY A 13 -5.06 7.03 6.37
N GLY A 14 -4.98 8.35 6.49
CA GLY A 14 -4.21 9.02 7.55
C GLY A 14 -2.70 9.09 7.29
N LEU A 15 -2.24 8.68 6.10
CA LEU A 15 -0.87 8.82 5.62
C LEU A 15 -0.79 9.85 4.50
N GLU A 16 0.43 10.30 4.22
CA GLU A 16 0.75 11.23 3.15
C GLU A 16 1.57 10.54 2.07
N ILE A 17 1.19 10.71 0.81
CA ILE A 17 1.94 10.24 -0.35
C ILE A 17 2.61 11.46 -0.98
N TYR A 18 3.94 11.47 -0.99
CA TYR A 18 4.76 12.45 -1.68
C TYR A 18 5.26 11.90 -3.01
N ILE A 19 5.34 12.75 -4.03
CA ILE A 19 5.95 12.41 -5.31
C ILE A 19 7.30 13.10 -5.45
N GLU A 20 8.33 12.33 -5.77
CA GLU A 20 9.65 12.79 -6.18
C GLU A 20 9.78 12.60 -7.69
N ARG A 21 9.92 13.70 -8.44
CA ARG A 21 10.17 13.66 -9.89
C ARG A 21 11.65 13.87 -10.16
N VAL A 22 12.30 12.87 -10.74
CA VAL A 22 13.72 12.92 -11.13
C VAL A 22 13.78 13.06 -12.65
N GLU A 23 14.53 14.06 -13.13
CA GLU A 23 14.67 14.29 -14.57
C GLU A 23 15.33 13.08 -15.25
N GLY A 24 14.66 12.53 -16.26
CA GLY A 24 15.15 11.35 -17.00
C GLY A 24 14.92 10.00 -16.31
N ASP A 25 14.21 9.95 -15.17
CA ASP A 25 13.84 8.71 -14.48
C ASP A 25 12.32 8.69 -14.21
N GLN A 26 11.79 7.52 -13.85
CA GLN A 26 10.40 7.37 -13.44
C GLN A 26 10.17 8.01 -12.06
N PRO A 27 8.96 8.56 -11.78
CA PRO A 27 8.67 9.16 -10.49
C PRO A 27 8.69 8.14 -9.36
N ARG A 28 9.07 8.59 -8.16
CA ARG A 28 8.97 7.81 -6.92
C ARG A 28 7.86 8.37 -6.05
N TYR A 29 7.17 7.47 -5.37
CA TYR A 29 6.10 7.79 -4.45
C TYR A 29 6.54 7.38 -3.04
N HIS A 30 6.62 8.34 -2.13
CA HIS A 30 7.02 8.11 -0.73
C HIS A 30 5.78 8.18 0.15
N VAL A 31 5.50 7.10 0.86
CA VAL A 31 4.47 7.08 1.89
C VAL A 31 5.11 7.48 3.21
N GLU A 32 4.59 8.55 3.80
CA GLU A 32 5.08 9.11 5.05
C GLU A 32 3.95 9.07 6.10
N GLY A 33 4.32 8.66 7.31
CA GLY A 33 3.50 8.82 8.50
C GLY A 33 3.74 10.18 9.14
N GLN A 34 3.19 10.38 10.34
CA GLN A 34 3.34 11.66 11.05
C GLN A 34 4.79 11.97 11.48
N VAL A 35 5.64 10.93 11.59
CA VAL A 35 6.97 11.04 12.20
C VAL A 35 8.07 10.63 11.22
N ASP A 36 7.81 9.65 10.36
CA ASP A 36 8.82 9.03 9.51
C ASP A 36 8.28 8.58 8.15
N ARG A 37 9.21 8.44 7.21
CA ARG A 37 8.95 7.79 5.93
C ARG A 37 8.80 6.28 6.15
N LEU A 38 7.64 5.75 5.78
CA LEU A 38 7.31 4.34 5.96
C LEU A 38 7.86 3.48 4.82
N GLN A 39 7.58 3.87 3.57
CA GLN A 39 7.97 3.07 2.40
C GLN A 39 8.00 3.91 1.12
N SER A 40 8.81 3.48 0.14
CA SER A 40 8.87 4.10 -1.20
C SER A 40 8.44 3.13 -2.31
N PHE A 41 7.76 3.66 -3.31
CA PHE A 41 7.15 2.90 -4.39
C PHE A 41 7.44 3.54 -5.75
N TRP A 42 7.48 2.72 -6.78
CA TRP A 42 7.52 3.17 -8.17
C TRP A 42 6.12 3.23 -8.81
N SER A 43 5.14 2.60 -8.17
CA SER A 43 3.74 2.60 -8.59
C SER A 43 2.89 3.33 -7.56
N LEU A 44 2.14 4.34 -8.01
CA LEU A 44 1.16 5.04 -7.21
C LEU A 44 0.07 4.10 -6.67
N GLU A 45 -0.36 3.12 -7.47
CA GLU A 45 -1.39 2.15 -7.08
C GLU A 45 -0.93 1.27 -5.91
N LYS A 46 0.35 0.88 -5.90
CA LYS A 46 0.94 0.14 -4.77
C LYS A 46 1.07 1.00 -3.52
N ALA A 47 1.49 2.26 -3.67
CA ALA A 47 1.55 3.21 -2.55
C ALA A 47 0.16 3.43 -1.92
N ARG A 48 -0.86 3.55 -2.76
CA ARG A 48 -2.28 3.66 -2.35
C ARG A 48 -2.77 2.42 -1.62
N LEU A 49 -2.52 1.23 -2.18
CA LEU A 49 -2.89 -0.04 -1.55
C LEU A 49 -2.20 -0.22 -0.19
N TYR A 50 -0.93 0.19 -0.09
CA TYR A 50 -0.21 0.19 1.18
C TYR A 50 -0.92 1.06 2.24
N CYS A 51 -1.34 2.28 1.86
CA CYS A 51 -2.11 3.16 2.74
C CYS A 51 -3.45 2.55 3.16
N ASP A 52 -4.12 1.85 2.24
CA ASP A 52 -5.38 1.17 2.56
C ASP A 52 -5.19 0.05 3.57
N VAL A 53 -4.16 -0.77 3.39
CA VAL A 53 -3.81 -1.83 4.35
C VAL A 53 -3.45 -1.22 5.70
N TYR A 54 -2.67 -0.14 5.71
CA TYR A 54 -2.31 0.58 6.93
C TYR A 54 -3.55 1.06 7.69
N ALA A 55 -4.45 1.76 7.02
CA ALA A 55 -5.69 2.25 7.63
C ALA A 55 -6.61 1.10 8.07
N TYR A 56 -6.73 0.04 7.27
CA TYR A 56 -7.60 -1.11 7.56
C TYR A 56 -7.22 -1.82 8.86
N VAL A 57 -5.92 -1.96 9.15
CA VAL A 57 -5.45 -2.60 10.39
C VAL A 57 -5.22 -1.62 11.54
N GLY A 58 -5.52 -0.34 11.37
CA GLY A 58 -5.31 0.70 12.38
C GLY A 58 -3.84 1.10 12.58
N GLY A 59 -3.00 0.88 11.56
CA GLY A 59 -1.58 1.21 11.55
C GLY A 59 -0.68 0.04 11.96
N PHE A 60 0.56 0.07 11.48
CA PHE A 60 1.59 -0.91 11.83
C PHE A 60 3.01 -0.30 11.71
N ARG A 61 4.02 -1.01 12.23
CA ARG A 61 5.42 -0.59 12.17
C ARG A 61 6.24 -1.61 11.37
N GLU A 62 6.86 -1.14 10.29
CA GLU A 62 7.75 -1.90 9.39
C GLU A 62 9.00 -2.43 10.09
N GLU A 63 9.49 -1.70 11.10
CA GLU A 63 10.76 -1.94 11.82
C GLU A 63 10.84 -3.32 12.53
N LYS A 64 9.75 -4.08 12.57
CA LYS A 64 9.65 -5.39 13.26
C LYS A 64 9.29 -6.55 12.32
N THR A 65 9.46 -6.39 11.01
CA THR A 65 9.16 -7.42 10.00
C THR A 65 9.94 -8.73 10.19
N GLY A 66 11.09 -8.70 10.89
CA GLY A 66 11.86 -9.90 11.27
C GLY A 66 12.17 -10.82 10.09
N GLU A 67 12.36 -12.12 10.34
CA GLU A 67 12.55 -13.13 9.27
C GLU A 67 11.28 -13.43 8.46
N ARG A 68 10.11 -12.99 8.93
CA ARG A 68 8.81 -13.31 8.32
C ARG A 68 8.45 -12.41 7.15
N GLY A 69 9.13 -11.27 6.98
CA GLY A 69 8.89 -10.33 5.89
C GLY A 69 7.59 -9.52 6.00
N ALA A 70 6.80 -9.71 7.05
CA ALA A 70 5.56 -8.98 7.31
C ALA A 70 5.54 -8.43 8.76
N PRO A 71 5.02 -7.21 8.99
CA PRO A 71 4.89 -6.64 10.33
C PRO A 71 4.05 -7.56 11.24
N PRO A 72 4.31 -7.62 12.55
CA PRO A 72 3.56 -8.51 13.45
C PRO A 72 2.04 -8.33 13.37
N THR A 73 1.56 -7.08 13.26
CA THR A 73 0.13 -6.77 13.07
C THR A 73 -0.45 -7.41 11.81
N ILE A 74 0.32 -7.40 10.72
CA ILE A 74 -0.07 -7.98 9.43
C ILE A 74 0.02 -9.51 9.48
N ALA A 75 1.07 -10.06 10.08
CA ALA A 75 1.25 -11.51 10.20
C ALA A 75 0.18 -12.19 11.09
N MET A 76 -0.45 -11.43 11.99
CA MET A 76 -1.59 -11.88 12.81
C MET A 76 -2.95 -11.51 12.20
N ALA A 77 -2.97 -10.78 11.09
CA ALA A 77 -4.21 -10.41 10.41
C ALA A 77 -4.81 -11.62 9.69
N ARG A 78 -6.02 -11.41 9.18
CA ARG A 78 -6.65 -12.37 8.27
C ARG A 78 -5.80 -12.50 6.99
N GLU A 79 -5.90 -13.67 6.37
CA GLU A 79 -5.12 -14.02 5.17
C GLU A 79 -5.35 -13.06 3.99
N ASP A 80 -6.57 -12.54 3.82
CA ASP A 80 -6.89 -11.54 2.80
C ASP A 80 -6.10 -10.23 2.98
N VAL A 81 -5.91 -9.79 4.24
CA VAL A 81 -5.07 -8.62 4.57
C VAL A 81 -3.60 -8.91 4.31
N LEU A 82 -3.13 -10.13 4.61
CA LEU A 82 -1.77 -10.55 4.33
C LEU A 82 -1.50 -10.54 2.81
N MET A 83 -2.40 -11.13 2.01
CA MET A 83 -2.32 -11.11 0.55
C MET A 83 -2.30 -9.69 0.00
N ALA A 84 -3.16 -8.79 0.51
CA ALA A 84 -3.18 -7.38 0.11
C ALA A 84 -1.88 -6.65 0.47
N TYR A 85 -1.31 -6.91 1.65
CA TYR A 85 -0.02 -6.37 2.07
C TYR A 85 1.12 -6.82 1.15
N TYR A 86 1.18 -8.11 0.81
CA TYR A 86 2.19 -8.63 -0.11
C TYR A 86 2.00 -8.04 -1.51
N ALA A 87 0.76 -7.89 -1.99
CA ALA A 87 0.47 -7.24 -3.26
C ALA A 87 0.84 -5.75 -3.27
N ALA A 88 0.83 -5.08 -2.11
CA ALA A 88 1.30 -3.71 -1.97
C ALA A 88 2.84 -3.60 -2.06
N GLN A 89 3.60 -4.65 -1.77
CA GLN A 89 5.06 -4.58 -1.75
C GLN A 89 5.64 -4.15 -3.11
N PRO A 90 6.64 -3.24 -3.14
CA PRO A 90 7.17 -2.68 -4.39
C PRO A 90 7.66 -3.72 -5.40
N THR A 91 8.16 -4.85 -4.92
CA THR A 91 8.85 -5.88 -5.71
C THR A 91 7.97 -7.09 -6.06
N MET A 92 6.76 -7.19 -5.51
CA MET A 92 5.91 -8.38 -5.66
C MET A 92 4.75 -8.11 -6.62
N SER A 93 4.52 -8.97 -7.61
CA SER A 93 3.37 -8.89 -8.50
C SER A 93 2.17 -9.65 -7.93
N ILE A 94 0.96 -9.36 -8.43
CA ILE A 94 -0.24 -10.13 -8.07
C ILE A 94 -0.06 -11.62 -8.40
N ASP A 95 0.53 -11.93 -9.56
CA ASP A 95 0.77 -13.32 -9.96
C ASP A 95 1.76 -14.03 -9.03
N TRP A 96 2.78 -13.31 -8.55
CA TRP A 96 3.71 -13.85 -7.56
C TRP A 96 3.00 -14.14 -6.23
N VAL A 97 2.14 -13.22 -5.76
CA VAL A 97 1.35 -13.41 -4.53
C VAL A 97 0.41 -14.59 -4.67
N ALA A 98 -0.31 -14.67 -5.80
CA ALA A 98 -1.20 -15.78 -6.13
C ALA A 98 -0.45 -17.13 -6.04
N GLY A 99 0.72 -17.24 -6.66
CA GLY A 99 1.56 -18.44 -6.57
C GLY A 99 2.08 -18.73 -5.16
N PHE A 100 2.38 -17.72 -4.35
CA PHE A 100 2.84 -17.90 -2.97
C PHE A 100 1.75 -18.48 -2.05
N PHE A 101 0.50 -18.07 -2.27
CA PHE A 101 -0.65 -18.53 -1.49
C PHE A 101 -1.41 -19.71 -2.11
N ASP A 102 -0.97 -20.23 -3.26
CA ASP A 102 -1.69 -21.26 -4.03
C ASP A 102 -3.14 -20.84 -4.39
N GLU A 103 -3.30 -19.57 -4.78
CA GLU A 103 -4.59 -18.94 -5.07
C GLU A 103 -4.65 -18.41 -6.51
N ASP A 104 -5.86 -18.10 -6.99
CA ASP A 104 -6.05 -17.47 -8.31
C ASP A 104 -5.81 -15.93 -8.24
N PRO A 105 -5.10 -15.31 -9.20
CA PRO A 105 -4.94 -13.85 -9.25
C PRO A 105 -6.23 -13.04 -9.14
N ALA A 106 -7.35 -13.57 -9.64
CA ALA A 106 -8.68 -12.95 -9.51
C ALA A 106 -9.19 -12.95 -8.06
N VAL A 107 -8.84 -13.96 -7.26
CA VAL A 107 -9.14 -14.02 -5.82
C VAL A 107 -8.36 -12.94 -5.08
N ILE A 108 -7.07 -12.77 -5.39
CA ILE A 108 -6.24 -11.70 -4.80
C ILE A 108 -6.81 -10.31 -5.13
N ARG A 109 -7.16 -10.06 -6.40
CA ARG A 109 -7.80 -8.79 -6.83
C ARG A 109 -9.11 -8.54 -6.09
N ARG A 110 -9.95 -9.58 -5.92
CA ARG A 110 -11.20 -9.47 -5.16
C ARG A 110 -10.96 -9.08 -3.72
N TYR A 111 -9.95 -9.67 -3.05
CA TYR A 111 -9.63 -9.31 -1.68
C TYR A 111 -9.10 -7.89 -1.54
N ILE A 112 -8.26 -7.43 -2.47
CA ILE A 112 -7.84 -6.03 -2.53
C ILE A 112 -9.05 -5.10 -2.65
N ASN A 113 -9.98 -5.40 -3.55
CA ASN A 113 -11.19 -4.59 -3.73
C ASN A 113 -12.07 -4.57 -2.49
N ASN A 114 -12.27 -5.72 -1.84
CA ASN A 114 -13.03 -5.80 -0.59
C ASN A 114 -12.37 -5.00 0.54
N LEU A 115 -11.04 -5.07 0.64
CA LEU A 115 -10.27 -4.31 1.62
C LEU A 115 -10.45 -2.81 1.37
N ARG A 116 -10.23 -2.35 0.13
CA ARG A 116 -10.44 -0.95 -0.27
C ARG A 116 -11.84 -0.45 0.09
N GLN A 117 -12.88 -1.20 -0.27
CA GLN A 117 -14.26 -0.87 0.08
C GLN A 117 -14.47 -0.82 1.59
N GLY A 118 -13.89 -1.76 2.34
CA GLY A 118 -13.91 -1.76 3.80
C GLY A 118 -13.27 -0.50 4.37
N THR A 119 -12.12 -0.10 3.83
CA THR A 119 -11.36 1.06 4.28
C THR A 119 -12.06 2.38 3.95
N THR A 120 -12.65 2.54 2.75
CA THR A 120 -13.45 3.72 2.39
C THR A 120 -14.64 3.96 3.33
N ASN A 121 -15.16 2.90 3.94
CA ASN A 121 -16.26 2.99 4.90
C ASN A 121 -15.81 3.30 6.34
N LEU A 122 -14.49 3.42 6.61
CA LEU A 122 -13.99 3.76 7.93
C LEU A 122 -14.26 5.25 8.27
N PRO A 123 -14.68 5.57 9.50
CA PRO A 123 -14.91 6.94 9.90
C PRO A 123 -13.61 7.75 9.86
N GLY A 124 -13.62 8.88 9.16
CA GLY A 124 -12.45 9.77 9.04
C GLY A 124 -11.41 9.31 8.01
N TYR A 125 -11.72 8.32 7.16
CA TYR A 125 -10.84 7.96 6.05
C TYR A 125 -10.79 9.07 4.99
N THR A 126 -9.58 9.48 4.66
CA THR A 126 -9.28 10.37 3.52
C THR A 126 -8.76 9.49 2.38
N GLY A 127 -9.31 9.59 1.18
CA GLY A 127 -8.88 8.81 0.02
C GLY A 127 -9.98 8.75 -1.04
N ASP A 128 -9.61 8.85 -2.31
CA ASP A 128 -10.60 8.89 -3.39
C ASP A 128 -11.22 7.50 -3.65
N SER A 129 -12.54 7.46 -3.78
CA SER A 129 -13.33 6.24 -4.06
C SER A 129 -13.14 5.74 -5.50
N THR A 130 -12.50 6.55 -6.36
CA THR A 130 -12.30 6.30 -7.80
C THR A 130 -11.31 5.17 -8.12
N ASP A 131 -10.61 4.62 -7.11
CA ASP A 131 -9.80 3.39 -7.25
C ASP A 131 -10.65 2.12 -7.43
N SER A 132 -11.97 2.28 -7.52
CA SER A 132 -12.91 1.26 -8.00
C SER A 132 -12.90 1.22 -9.54
N THR A 133 -11.76 0.93 -10.15
CA THR A 133 -11.71 0.54 -11.58
C THR A 133 -11.57 -0.99 -11.55
N ASP A 134 -12.60 -1.77 -11.85
CA ASP A 134 -13.12 -1.96 -13.21
C ASP A 134 -14.57 -2.51 -13.15
N ARG A 135 -15.40 -2.13 -14.11
CA ARG A 135 -16.79 -2.56 -14.29
C ARG A 135 -16.89 -3.52 -15.46
#